data_AF-A0A537JEF3-F1
#
_entry.id   AF-A0A537JEF3-F1
#
_cell.length_a   1.000
_cell.length_b   1.000
_cell.length_c   1.000
_cell.angle_alpha   90.00
_cell.angle_beta   90.00
_cell.angle_gamma   90.00
#
_symmetry.space_group_name_H-M   'P 1'
#
loop_
_entity.id
_entity.type
_entity.pdbx_description
1 polymer ?
#
loop_
_entity_poly.entity_id
_entity_poly.type
_entity_poly.pdbx_seq_one_letter_code
_entity_poly.pdbx_strand_id
1 'polypeptide(L)'
;MGIARHARRGDDDPGDPVRAGLSRIAHPGVYGGGAQGLAGHYLNQFFAGIGGEEQAHTPPSVRAGAIGPGRLLTTLLGPEGAVASTLVCGDNFFNEQVEGAAEAVRGWLRDVRPDMVVAGPAFAAGRYGRACAEVCRLAAAEGIPAVTGMHPENPGLLIYRQAYAVATGSSAAEMAPALAAIVALARRLTGGAPLGPAEEDGYLPRGVRRPGVRPRPGAERAVAMLIARMRGEPFRTELPVEPYEAVSPAPALPDLARATIAVVTTGAIVPTG
;
A
#
# COMPACT_ATOMS: atom_id res chain seq x y z
N MET A 1 62.23 -10.95 13.39
CA MET A 1 61.75 -11.24 12.04
C MET A 1 60.54 -10.37 11.78
N GLY A 2 60.66 -9.41 10.86
CA GLY A 2 59.65 -8.40 10.58
C GLY A 2 58.54 -8.93 9.69
N ILE A 3 57.30 -8.59 10.03
CA ILE A 3 56.13 -8.76 9.17
C ILE A 3 55.93 -7.45 8.40
N ALA A 4 56.14 -7.55 7.08
CA ALA A 4 56.14 -6.45 6.14
C ALA A 4 54.74 -5.87 5.94
N ARG A 5 54.68 -4.53 5.88
CA ARG A 5 53.55 -3.78 5.35
C ARG A 5 53.49 -4.00 3.83
N HIS A 6 52.29 -4.24 3.31
CA HIS A 6 51.97 -3.91 1.93
C HIS A 6 50.76 -2.97 1.90
N ALA A 7 51.03 -1.77 1.42
CA ALA A 7 50.05 -0.76 1.13
C ALA A 7 49.93 -0.62 -0.40
N ARG A 8 48.69 -0.35 -0.83
CA ARG A 8 48.22 0.19 -2.12
C ARG A 8 48.15 -0.79 -3.31
N ARG A 9 46.96 -0.89 -3.89
CA ARG A 9 46.58 -0.14 -5.10
C ARG A 9 45.06 -0.03 -5.17
N GLY A 10 44.58 1.18 -5.46
CA GLY A 10 43.28 1.35 -6.07
C GLY A 10 43.39 0.89 -7.52
N ASP A 11 42.37 0.19 -7.98
CA ASP A 11 42.02 0.10 -9.39
C ASP A 11 40.50 0.02 -9.42
N ASP A 12 39.93 1.00 -10.10
CA ASP A 12 38.60 0.97 -10.66
C ASP A 12 38.46 -0.32 -11.47
N ASP A 13 37.52 -1.18 -11.08
CA ASP A 13 37.07 -2.31 -11.90
C ASP A 13 35.83 -1.87 -12.69
N PRO A 14 35.94 -1.54 -13.99
CA PRO A 14 34.84 -1.09 -14.80
C PRO A 14 34.15 -2.33 -15.39
N GLY A 15 33.44 -3.10 -14.56
CA GLY A 15 32.93 -4.37 -15.07
C GLY A 15 31.98 -5.19 -14.23
N ASP A 16 31.52 -4.75 -13.05
CA ASP A 16 30.56 -5.55 -12.27
C ASP A 16 29.14 -5.48 -12.88
N PRO A 17 28.64 -6.54 -13.56
CA PRO A 17 27.33 -6.55 -14.20
C PRO A 17 26.20 -6.60 -13.16
N VAL A 18 26.51 -6.93 -11.90
CA VAL A 18 25.54 -7.04 -10.80
C VAL A 18 25.12 -5.65 -10.31
N ARG A 19 26.02 -4.66 -10.37
CA ARG A 19 25.69 -3.26 -10.03
C ARG A 19 24.92 -2.53 -11.13
N ALA A 20 25.18 -2.84 -12.40
CA ALA A 20 24.50 -2.19 -13.53
C ALA A 20 23.01 -2.59 -13.64
N GLY A 21 22.64 -3.80 -13.19
CA GLY A 21 21.26 -4.29 -13.23
C GLY A 21 20.32 -3.73 -12.16
N LEU A 22 20.85 -3.09 -11.12
CA LEU A 22 20.06 -2.54 -9.99
C LEU A 22 19.66 -1.06 -10.19
N SER A 23 20.15 -0.41 -11.25
CA SER A 23 20.05 1.05 -11.44
C SER A 23 18.75 1.54 -12.10
N ARG A 24 17.77 0.66 -12.41
CA ARG A 24 16.52 1.07 -13.10
C ARG A 24 15.21 0.67 -12.41
N ILE A 25 15.27 0.22 -11.16
CA ILE A 25 14.06 0.12 -10.34
C ILE A 25 13.96 1.42 -9.56
N ALA A 26 13.04 2.31 -9.98
CA ALA A 26 12.68 3.49 -9.20
C ALA A 26 12.47 3.05 -7.74
N HIS A 27 13.31 3.52 -6.83
CA HIS A 27 13.17 3.22 -5.40
C HIS A 27 11.96 4.00 -4.89
N PRO A 28 10.86 3.34 -4.49
CA PRO A 28 9.62 4.02 -4.07
C PRO A 28 9.77 4.62 -2.66
N GLY A 29 10.90 5.23 -2.32
CA GLY A 29 11.20 5.69 -0.96
C GLY A 29 12.21 6.84 -0.88
N VAL A 30 12.66 7.37 -2.01
CA VAL A 30 13.42 8.64 -2.04
C VAL A 30 12.71 9.55 -3.03
N TYR A 31 11.76 10.31 -2.53
CA TYR A 31 11.05 11.34 -3.29
C TYR A 31 11.83 12.65 -3.12
N GLY A 32 12.18 13.30 -4.23
CA GLY A 32 12.88 14.59 -4.21
C GLY A 32 12.03 15.64 -3.48
N GLY A 33 12.63 16.36 -2.53
CA GLY A 33 11.95 17.37 -1.73
C GLY A 33 11.51 18.56 -2.58
N GLY A 34 10.24 18.57 -2.99
CA GLY A 34 9.52 19.74 -3.48
C GLY A 34 8.62 20.29 -2.37
N ALA A 35 8.63 21.59 -2.19
CA ALA A 35 7.84 22.27 -1.16
C ALA A 35 6.34 22.29 -1.53
N GLN A 36 5.51 21.83 -0.58
CA GLN A 36 4.11 22.24 -0.28
C GLN A 36 2.93 21.58 -1.04
N GLY A 37 2.54 20.42 -0.52
CA GLY A 37 1.17 20.15 -0.03
C GLY A 37 0.06 19.92 -1.05
N LEU A 38 0.36 19.90 -2.35
CA LEU A 38 -0.65 19.72 -3.38
C LEU A 38 -0.97 18.24 -3.58
N ALA A 39 -2.13 17.81 -3.10
CA ALA A 39 -2.58 16.43 -3.23
C ALA A 39 -3.45 16.24 -4.48
N GLY A 40 -3.14 15.20 -5.26
CA GLY A 40 -4.10 14.58 -6.16
C GLY A 40 -4.92 13.57 -5.37
N HIS A 41 -6.26 13.64 -5.44
CA HIS A 41 -7.14 12.70 -4.73
C HIS A 41 -7.85 11.78 -5.72
N TYR A 42 -7.73 10.46 -5.56
CA TYR A 42 -8.53 9.50 -6.29
C TYR A 42 -9.72 9.02 -5.45
N LEU A 43 -10.92 9.10 -6.03
CA LEU A 43 -12.18 8.64 -5.43
C LEU A 43 -12.97 7.74 -6.38
N ASN A 44 -13.73 6.79 -5.82
CA ASN A 44 -14.76 6.10 -6.61
C ASN A 44 -16.03 6.94 -6.73
N GLN A 45 -16.99 6.44 -7.50
CA GLN A 45 -18.29 7.09 -7.71
C GLN A 45 -19.05 7.35 -6.41
N PHE A 46 -18.96 6.43 -5.43
CA PHE A 46 -19.67 6.54 -4.15
C PHE A 46 -19.13 7.68 -3.30
N PHE A 47 -17.82 7.72 -3.07
CA PHE A 47 -17.21 8.77 -2.27
C PHE A 47 -17.15 10.12 -2.99
N ALA A 48 -17.25 10.13 -4.31
CA ALA A 48 -17.45 11.34 -5.10
C ALA A 48 -18.89 11.88 -5.05
N GLY A 49 -19.85 11.13 -4.49
CA GLY A 49 -21.25 11.53 -4.40
C GLY A 49 -22.03 11.39 -5.70
N ILE A 50 -21.59 10.53 -6.62
CA ILE A 50 -22.25 10.27 -7.91
C ILE A 50 -23.38 9.24 -7.76
N GLY A 51 -23.15 8.18 -6.97
CA GLY A 51 -24.12 7.09 -6.76
C GLY A 51 -23.47 5.84 -6.22
N GLY A 52 -24.26 4.78 -6.03
CA GLY A 52 -23.82 3.48 -5.54
C GLY A 52 -23.39 2.52 -6.65
N GLU A 53 -23.89 1.29 -6.58
CA GLU A 53 -23.60 0.23 -7.55
C GLU A 53 -24.13 0.57 -8.94
N GLU A 54 -25.28 1.25 -9.02
CA GLU A 54 -25.91 1.66 -10.27
C GLU A 54 -25.04 2.63 -11.09
N GLN A 55 -24.10 3.32 -10.43
CA GLN A 55 -23.14 4.21 -11.07
C GLN A 55 -21.72 3.63 -11.14
N ALA A 56 -21.53 2.35 -10.85
CA ALA A 56 -20.20 1.74 -10.82
C ALA A 56 -19.50 1.69 -12.19
N HIS A 57 -20.22 1.88 -13.31
CA HIS A 57 -19.66 1.99 -14.66
C HIS A 57 -19.33 3.44 -15.06
N THR A 58 -19.40 4.40 -14.14
CA THR A 58 -19.10 5.81 -14.41
C THR A 58 -17.67 5.95 -14.99
N PRO A 59 -17.50 6.58 -16.17
CA PRO A 59 -16.19 6.76 -16.76
C PRO A 59 -15.32 7.75 -15.95
N PRO A 60 -13.98 7.71 -16.10
CA PRO A 60 -13.08 8.61 -15.43
C PRO A 60 -13.43 10.06 -15.71
N SER A 61 -13.44 10.89 -14.67
CA SER A 61 -13.64 12.33 -14.83
C SER A 61 -12.90 13.11 -13.75
N VAL A 62 -12.37 14.26 -14.14
CA VAL A 62 -11.59 15.12 -13.25
C VAL A 62 -12.51 16.18 -12.64
N ARG A 63 -12.30 16.49 -11.36
CA ARG A 63 -12.91 17.63 -10.67
C ARG A 63 -11.80 18.54 -10.15
N ALA A 64 -12.04 19.84 -10.24
CA ALA A 64 -11.15 20.82 -9.62
C ALA A 64 -11.35 20.78 -8.10
N GLY A 65 -10.24 20.75 -7.36
CA GLY A 65 -10.25 20.80 -5.91
C GLY A 65 -10.80 19.57 -5.20
N ALA A 66 -11.14 19.78 -3.93
CA ALA A 66 -11.65 18.76 -3.01
C ALA A 66 -13.16 18.50 -3.18
N ILE A 67 -13.52 17.23 -3.31
CA ILE A 67 -14.92 16.74 -3.20
C ILE A 67 -15.01 15.61 -2.17
N GLY A 68 -16.21 15.34 -1.66
CA GLY A 68 -16.43 14.21 -0.75
C GLY A 68 -15.44 14.19 0.44
N PRO A 69 -14.80 13.04 0.73
CA PRO A 69 -13.76 12.93 1.76
C PRO A 69 -12.56 13.86 1.55
N GLY A 70 -12.31 14.31 0.32
CA GLY A 70 -11.25 15.26 -0.01
C GLY A 70 -11.37 16.59 0.73
N ARG A 71 -12.59 16.97 1.15
CA ARG A 71 -12.80 18.18 1.97
C ARG A 71 -12.19 18.03 3.35
N LEU A 72 -12.39 16.88 4.00
CA LEU A 72 -11.77 16.57 5.28
C LEU A 72 -10.26 16.39 5.12
N LEU A 73 -9.82 15.78 4.01
CA LEU A 73 -8.40 15.69 3.66
C LEU A 73 -7.74 17.06 3.60
N THR A 74 -8.33 18.04 2.91
CA THR A 74 -7.83 19.43 2.88
C THR A 74 -7.75 20.03 4.29
N THR A 75 -8.77 19.84 5.12
CA THR A 75 -8.73 20.33 6.52
C THR A 75 -7.57 19.72 7.32
N LEU A 76 -7.31 18.42 7.15
CA LEU A 76 -6.25 17.70 7.84
C LEU A 76 -4.85 18.05 7.32
N LEU A 77 -4.72 18.32 6.02
CA LEU A 77 -3.48 18.83 5.42
C LEU A 77 -3.10 20.20 6.02
N GLY A 78 -4.10 21.01 6.39
CA GLY A 78 -3.92 22.29 7.07
C GLY A 78 -3.55 23.41 6.09
N PRO A 79 -3.03 24.55 6.58
CA PRO A 79 -2.76 25.71 5.73
C PRO A 79 -1.66 25.48 4.68
N GLU A 80 -0.82 24.46 4.87
CA GLU A 80 0.33 24.16 4.01
C GLU A 80 0.01 23.16 2.89
N GLY A 81 -1.23 22.67 2.79
CA GLY A 81 -1.61 21.72 1.76
C GLY A 81 -3.10 21.68 1.44
N ALA A 82 -3.42 21.29 0.22
CA ALA A 82 -4.79 21.20 -0.26
C ALA A 82 -4.91 20.15 -1.38
N VAL A 83 -6.12 19.64 -1.58
CA VAL A 83 -6.42 18.83 -2.77
C VAL A 83 -6.52 19.74 -3.99
N ALA A 84 -5.58 19.62 -4.94
CA ALA A 84 -5.63 20.36 -6.21
C ALA A 84 -6.76 19.88 -7.12
N SER A 85 -6.89 18.57 -7.19
CA SER A 85 -7.73 17.91 -8.17
C SER A 85 -8.14 16.55 -7.64
N THR A 86 -9.38 16.19 -7.96
CA THR A 86 -9.90 14.86 -7.68
C THR A 86 -10.15 14.13 -8.99
N LEU A 87 -9.55 12.95 -9.17
CA LEU A 87 -9.92 11.99 -10.21
C LEU A 87 -11.01 11.07 -9.67
N VAL A 88 -12.11 10.97 -10.41
CA VAL A 88 -13.24 10.10 -10.07
C VAL A 88 -13.40 9.02 -11.11
N CYS A 89 -13.53 7.77 -10.71
CA CYS A 89 -13.86 6.66 -11.62
C CYS A 89 -14.80 5.66 -10.95
N GLY A 90 -15.75 5.11 -11.69
CA GLY A 90 -16.60 4.04 -11.19
C GLY A 90 -15.82 2.75 -10.94
N ASP A 91 -16.16 2.03 -9.88
CA ASP A 91 -15.47 0.79 -9.48
C ASP A 91 -15.48 -0.28 -10.57
N ASN A 92 -16.60 -0.49 -11.29
CA ASN A 92 -16.68 -1.48 -12.37
C ASN A 92 -15.89 -1.00 -13.58
N PHE A 93 -16.03 0.29 -13.95
CA PHE A 93 -15.26 0.84 -15.07
C PHE A 93 -13.76 0.64 -14.85
N PHE A 94 -13.22 0.99 -13.68
CA PHE A 94 -11.80 0.88 -13.42
C PHE A 94 -11.29 -0.57 -13.54
N ASN A 95 -12.09 -1.54 -13.06
CA ASN A 95 -11.68 -2.94 -13.02
C ASN A 95 -11.94 -3.70 -14.33
N GLU A 96 -12.85 -3.22 -15.18
CA GLU A 96 -13.22 -3.85 -16.46
C GLU A 96 -12.54 -3.19 -17.66
N GLN A 97 -12.28 -1.88 -17.61
CA GLN A 97 -11.66 -1.09 -18.67
C GLN A 97 -10.24 -0.67 -18.24
N VAL A 98 -9.40 -1.66 -17.94
CA VAL A 98 -8.11 -1.48 -17.24
C VAL A 98 -7.19 -0.50 -17.98
N GLU A 99 -7.05 -0.64 -19.29
CA GLU A 99 -6.17 0.22 -20.10
C GLU A 99 -6.67 1.68 -20.11
N GLY A 100 -7.97 1.88 -20.33
CA GLY A 100 -8.59 3.20 -20.36
C GLY A 100 -8.54 3.90 -18.99
N ALA A 101 -8.75 3.15 -17.91
CA ALA A 101 -8.60 3.66 -16.55
C ALA A 101 -7.14 4.05 -16.25
N ALA A 102 -6.18 3.20 -16.62
CA ALA A 102 -4.76 3.49 -16.41
C ALA A 102 -4.28 4.69 -17.26
N GLU A 103 -4.77 4.85 -18.49
CA GLU A 103 -4.50 6.03 -19.31
C GLU A 103 -5.06 7.30 -18.67
N ALA A 104 -6.31 7.27 -18.20
CA ALA A 104 -6.93 8.39 -17.51
C ALA A 104 -6.14 8.81 -16.25
N VAL A 105 -5.67 7.85 -15.45
CA VAL A 105 -4.81 8.12 -14.29
C VAL A 105 -3.49 8.77 -14.73
N ARG A 106 -2.80 8.23 -15.73
CA ARG A 106 -1.53 8.81 -16.21
C ARG A 106 -1.71 10.21 -16.79
N GLY A 107 -2.77 10.44 -17.57
CA GLY A 107 -3.12 11.76 -18.09
C GLY A 107 -3.34 12.75 -16.96
N TRP A 108 -4.18 12.38 -15.98
CA TRP A 108 -4.46 13.18 -14.80
C TRP A 108 -3.18 13.54 -14.02
N LEU A 109 -2.28 12.58 -13.78
CA LEU A 109 -1.01 12.83 -13.09
C LEU A 109 -0.10 13.80 -13.85
N ARG A 110 -0.04 13.71 -15.18
CA ARG A 110 0.77 14.60 -16.03
C ARG A 110 0.25 16.02 -16.08
N ASP A 111 -1.07 16.16 -16.07
CA ASP A 111 -1.76 17.45 -16.14
C ASP A 111 -1.73 18.17 -14.79
N VAL A 112 -2.02 17.46 -13.71
CA VAL A 112 -2.11 18.04 -12.36
C VAL A 112 -0.75 18.19 -11.70
N ARG A 113 0.19 17.27 -11.97
CA ARG A 113 1.52 17.20 -11.36
C ARG A 113 1.49 17.36 -9.83
N PRO A 114 0.72 16.53 -9.12
CA PRO A 114 0.60 16.66 -7.68
C PRO A 114 1.90 16.28 -6.98
N ASP A 115 2.18 16.88 -5.82
CA ASP A 115 3.32 16.52 -4.98
C ASP A 115 3.14 15.15 -4.33
N MET A 116 1.89 14.74 -4.14
CA MET A 116 1.52 13.42 -3.62
C MET A 116 0.15 13.00 -4.14
N VAL A 117 -0.09 11.69 -4.15
CA VAL A 117 -1.40 11.12 -4.44
C VAL A 117 -1.98 10.47 -3.20
N VAL A 118 -3.22 10.82 -2.88
CA VAL A 118 -4.05 10.06 -1.94
C VAL A 118 -5.08 9.28 -2.76
N ALA A 119 -5.12 7.96 -2.61
CA ALA A 119 -6.15 7.13 -3.23
C ALA A 119 -7.01 6.49 -2.14
N GLY A 120 -8.32 6.71 -2.15
CA GLY A 120 -9.20 6.22 -1.08
C GLY A 120 -9.44 7.23 0.05
N PRO A 121 -9.67 6.77 1.30
CA PRO A 121 -9.52 5.39 1.79
C PRO A 121 -10.56 4.41 1.23
N ALA A 122 -10.15 3.15 1.04
CA ALA A 122 -10.98 2.09 0.45
C ALA A 122 -11.59 1.13 1.49
N PHE A 123 -11.13 1.13 2.75
CA PHE A 123 -11.65 0.24 3.79
C PHE A 123 -11.64 -1.24 3.35
N ALA A 124 -12.73 -1.98 3.58
CA ALA A 124 -12.90 -3.36 3.10
C ALA A 124 -13.48 -3.46 1.67
N ALA A 125 -13.67 -2.33 0.95
CA ALA A 125 -14.26 -2.36 -0.38
C ALA A 125 -13.29 -2.97 -1.41
N GLY A 126 -13.62 -4.16 -1.91
CA GLY A 126 -12.75 -4.94 -2.80
C GLY A 126 -12.41 -4.22 -4.10
N ARG A 127 -13.40 -3.96 -4.97
CA ARG A 127 -13.17 -3.34 -6.30
C ARG A 127 -12.52 -1.96 -6.18
N TYR A 128 -12.95 -1.17 -5.21
CA TYR A 128 -12.37 0.14 -4.96
C TYR A 128 -10.93 0.07 -4.45
N GLY A 129 -10.63 -0.89 -3.56
CA GLY A 129 -9.28 -1.11 -3.06
C GLY A 129 -8.31 -1.55 -4.15
N ARG A 130 -8.75 -2.41 -5.08
CA ARG A 130 -7.97 -2.75 -6.29
C ARG A 130 -7.64 -1.49 -7.11
N ALA A 131 -8.61 -0.62 -7.33
CA ALA A 131 -8.41 0.62 -8.07
C ALA A 131 -7.45 1.58 -7.34
N CYS A 132 -7.60 1.76 -6.04
CA CYS A 132 -6.70 2.60 -5.23
C CYS A 132 -5.25 2.09 -5.27
N ALA A 133 -5.06 0.77 -5.16
CA ALA A 133 -3.75 0.13 -5.25
C ALA A 133 -3.08 0.39 -6.61
N GLU A 134 -3.84 0.28 -7.70
CA GLU A 134 -3.36 0.53 -9.05
C GLU A 134 -3.02 2.01 -9.28
N VAL A 135 -3.83 2.94 -8.77
CA VAL A 135 -3.52 4.38 -8.79
C VAL A 135 -2.21 4.66 -8.06
N CYS A 136 -2.00 4.08 -6.87
CA CYS A 136 -0.73 4.20 -6.15
C CYS A 136 0.45 3.64 -6.95
N ARG A 137 0.26 2.51 -7.64
CA ARG A 137 1.29 1.90 -8.49
C ARG A 137 1.67 2.81 -9.66
N LEU A 138 0.68 3.39 -10.34
CA LEU A 138 0.88 4.29 -11.47
C LEU A 138 1.56 5.59 -11.04
N ALA A 139 1.14 6.18 -9.92
CA ALA A 139 1.79 7.35 -9.35
C ALA A 139 3.26 7.06 -8.98
N ALA A 140 3.54 5.92 -8.34
CA ALA A 140 4.90 5.52 -8.00
C ALA A 140 5.79 5.33 -9.24
N ALA A 141 5.23 4.83 -10.36
CA ALA A 141 5.95 4.68 -11.62
C ALA A 141 6.33 6.04 -12.25
N GLU A 142 5.53 7.08 -12.01
CA GLU A 142 5.81 8.47 -12.41
C GLU A 142 6.68 9.20 -11.35
N GLY A 143 7.16 8.50 -10.31
CA GLY A 143 7.99 9.09 -9.27
C GLY A 143 7.23 9.96 -8.26
N ILE A 144 5.90 9.88 -8.23
CA ILE A 144 5.05 10.65 -7.31
C ILE A 144 4.74 9.78 -6.07
N PRO A 145 4.97 10.28 -4.84
CA PRO A 145 4.62 9.55 -3.63
C PRO A 145 3.11 9.35 -3.55
N ALA A 146 2.69 8.12 -3.25
CA ALA A 146 1.28 7.78 -3.18
C ALA A 146 0.95 6.99 -1.91
N VAL A 147 -0.17 7.33 -1.30
CA VAL A 147 -0.67 6.73 -0.06
C VAL A 147 -2.15 6.35 -0.20
N THR A 148 -2.55 5.29 0.50
CA THR A 148 -3.93 4.84 0.59
C THR A 148 -4.27 4.39 2.01
N GLY A 149 -5.55 4.09 2.27
CA GLY A 149 -6.02 3.46 3.49
C GLY A 149 -6.91 2.27 3.16
N MET A 150 -6.59 1.11 3.72
CA MET A 150 -7.26 -0.16 3.41
C MET A 150 -7.40 -1.03 4.65
N HIS A 151 -8.45 -1.83 4.69
CA HIS A 151 -8.53 -2.95 5.61
C HIS A 151 -7.41 -3.96 5.28
N PRO A 152 -6.77 -4.62 6.26
CA PRO A 152 -5.67 -5.57 6.01
C PRO A 152 -6.01 -6.71 5.04
N GLU A 153 -7.28 -7.08 4.95
CA GLU A 153 -7.79 -8.13 4.05
C GLU A 153 -8.22 -7.60 2.67
N ASN A 154 -8.08 -6.29 2.42
CA ASN A 154 -8.49 -5.73 1.15
C ASN A 154 -7.61 -6.29 0.00
N PRO A 155 -8.21 -6.84 -1.08
CA PRO A 155 -7.44 -7.46 -2.18
C PRO A 155 -6.50 -6.49 -2.90
N GLY A 156 -6.69 -5.18 -2.79
CA GLY A 156 -5.76 -4.18 -3.31
C GLY A 156 -4.33 -4.35 -2.78
N LEU A 157 -4.17 -4.79 -1.52
CA LEU A 157 -2.87 -5.02 -0.89
C LEU A 157 -2.14 -6.23 -1.48
N LEU A 158 -2.86 -7.19 -2.06
CA LEU A 158 -2.27 -8.32 -2.78
C LEU A 158 -1.83 -7.93 -4.19
N ILE A 159 -2.62 -7.08 -4.86
CA ILE A 159 -2.34 -6.62 -6.22
C ILE A 159 -1.12 -5.71 -6.27
N TYR A 160 -1.03 -4.74 -5.35
CA TYR A 160 0.13 -3.87 -5.24
C TYR A 160 0.64 -3.82 -3.80
N ARG A 161 1.32 -4.90 -3.40
CA ARG A 161 1.93 -5.04 -2.07
C ARG A 161 2.91 -3.92 -1.70
N GLN A 162 3.43 -3.21 -2.69
CA GLN A 162 4.38 -2.11 -2.49
C GLN A 162 3.72 -0.76 -2.20
N ALA A 163 2.39 -0.66 -2.22
CA ALA A 163 1.66 0.54 -1.82
C ALA A 163 2.01 0.94 -0.38
N TYR A 164 2.11 2.25 -0.13
CA TYR A 164 2.04 2.75 1.24
C TYR A 164 0.57 2.84 1.64
N ALA A 165 0.13 1.91 2.48
CA ALA A 165 -1.25 1.86 2.96
C ALA A 165 -1.26 1.97 4.48
N VAL A 166 -2.16 2.77 5.06
CA VAL A 166 -2.48 2.70 6.49
C VAL A 166 -3.59 1.67 6.73
N ALA A 167 -3.59 1.03 7.89
CA ALA A 167 -4.68 0.15 8.29
C ALA A 167 -5.93 0.98 8.57
N THR A 168 -7.07 0.52 8.06
CA THR A 168 -8.40 1.09 8.37
C THR A 168 -9.34 -0.01 8.84
N GLY A 169 -10.42 0.33 9.53
CA GLY A 169 -11.52 -0.61 9.74
C GLY A 169 -12.31 -0.92 8.47
N SER A 170 -13.48 -1.52 8.65
CA SER A 170 -14.24 -2.14 7.55
C SER A 170 -15.13 -1.17 6.76
N SER A 171 -15.40 0.04 7.27
CA SER A 171 -16.36 0.96 6.65
C SER A 171 -16.03 2.45 6.81
N ALA A 172 -16.75 3.27 6.06
CA ALA A 172 -16.64 4.73 6.07
C ALA A 172 -16.97 5.39 7.43
N ALA A 173 -17.51 4.65 8.41
CA ALA A 173 -17.67 5.15 9.77
C ALA A 173 -16.32 5.62 10.39
N GLU A 174 -15.21 5.06 9.91
CA GLU A 174 -13.85 5.40 10.35
C GLU A 174 -13.14 6.38 9.42
N MET A 175 -13.88 7.17 8.62
CA MET A 175 -13.31 8.10 7.64
C MET A 175 -12.32 9.10 8.25
N ALA A 176 -12.69 9.75 9.35
CA ALA A 176 -11.85 10.76 9.99
C ALA A 176 -10.51 10.20 10.50
N PRO A 177 -10.49 9.12 11.32
CA PRO A 177 -9.22 8.53 11.75
C PRO A 177 -8.41 7.96 10.58
N ALA A 178 -9.06 7.36 9.57
CA ALA A 178 -8.37 6.85 8.39
C ALA A 178 -7.63 7.97 7.61
N LEU A 179 -8.32 9.09 7.33
CA LEU A 179 -7.70 10.23 6.65
C LEU A 179 -6.60 10.87 7.49
N ALA A 180 -6.75 10.94 8.81
CA ALA A 180 -5.71 11.46 9.70
C ALA A 180 -4.42 10.60 9.63
N ALA A 181 -4.56 9.28 9.65
CA ALA A 181 -3.44 8.35 9.47
C ALA A 181 -2.81 8.48 8.08
N ILE A 182 -3.62 8.58 7.03
CA ILE A 182 -3.15 8.82 5.65
C ILE A 182 -2.30 10.09 5.59
N VAL A 183 -2.78 11.22 6.14
CA VAL A 183 -2.06 12.49 6.12
C VAL A 183 -0.75 12.40 6.89
N ALA A 184 -0.74 11.72 8.05
CA ALA A 184 0.48 11.52 8.82
C ALA A 184 1.54 10.75 8.00
N LEU A 185 1.15 9.66 7.34
CA LEU A 185 2.05 8.89 6.49
C LEU A 185 2.49 9.67 5.24
N ALA A 186 1.57 10.41 4.62
CA ALA A 186 1.85 11.24 3.45
C ALA A 186 2.92 12.29 3.75
N ARG A 187 2.81 12.99 4.88
CA ARG A 187 3.81 13.98 5.33
C ARG A 187 5.19 13.36 5.53
N ARG A 188 5.25 12.12 6.00
CA ARG A 188 6.53 11.41 6.13
C ARG A 188 7.13 11.03 4.79
N LEU A 189 6.30 10.61 3.83
CA LEU A 189 6.74 10.28 2.48
C LEU A 189 7.29 11.50 1.73
N THR A 190 6.70 12.68 1.94
CA THR A 190 7.12 13.91 1.26
C THR A 190 8.16 14.71 2.03
N GLY A 191 8.31 14.48 3.34
CA GLY A 191 9.25 15.20 4.21
C GLY A 191 10.74 14.85 4.01
N GLY A 192 11.09 13.97 3.08
CA GLY A 192 12.47 13.62 2.71
C GLY A 192 13.25 12.77 3.73
N ALA A 193 12.77 12.64 4.96
CA ALA A 193 13.33 11.73 5.94
C ALA A 193 13.07 10.27 5.53
N PRO A 194 14.04 9.35 5.67
CA PRO A 194 13.81 7.94 5.40
C PRO A 194 12.68 7.38 6.27
N LEU A 195 11.76 6.63 5.66
CA LEU A 195 10.80 5.83 6.41
C LEU A 195 11.51 4.70 7.15
N GLY A 196 11.16 4.57 8.42
CA GLY A 196 11.48 3.45 9.27
C GLY A 196 10.61 2.22 8.99
N PRO A 197 10.70 1.22 9.87
CA PRO A 197 9.84 0.04 9.85
C PRO A 197 8.35 0.41 9.86
N ALA A 198 7.54 -0.38 9.15
CA ALA A 198 6.08 -0.27 9.08
C ALA A 198 5.42 -0.07 10.45
N GLU A 199 5.93 -0.75 11.46
CA GLU A 199 5.45 -0.71 12.84
C GLU A 199 5.75 0.57 13.60
N GLU A 200 6.81 1.30 13.22
CA GLU A 200 7.16 2.59 13.80
C GLU A 200 6.44 3.71 13.06
N ASP A 201 6.19 3.51 11.76
CA ASP A 201 5.69 4.54 10.86
C ASP A 201 4.19 4.45 10.56
N GLY A 202 3.53 3.42 11.06
CA GLY A 202 2.07 3.27 11.01
C GLY A 202 1.50 2.86 9.65
N TYR A 203 2.30 2.25 8.78
CA TYR A 203 1.84 1.70 7.50
C TYR A 203 1.79 0.16 7.52
N LEU A 204 1.02 -0.43 6.63
CA LEU A 204 0.87 -1.87 6.48
C LEU A 204 2.15 -2.49 5.89
N PRO A 205 2.60 -3.67 6.36
CA PRO A 205 3.81 -4.32 5.85
C PRO A 205 3.76 -4.58 4.34
N ARG A 206 4.83 -4.19 3.65
CA ARG A 206 4.93 -4.25 2.17
C ARG A 206 5.64 -5.48 1.63
N GLY A 207 6.00 -6.43 2.51
CA GLY A 207 6.84 -7.57 2.16
C GLY A 207 8.30 -7.21 1.80
N VAL A 208 8.71 -5.96 2.03
CA VAL A 208 10.10 -5.50 1.80
C VAL A 208 10.92 -5.72 3.06
N ARG A 209 12.02 -6.46 2.92
CA ARG A 209 13.02 -6.64 3.99
C ARG A 209 14.24 -5.78 3.65
N ARG A 210 14.64 -4.95 4.61
CA ARG A 210 15.86 -4.12 4.51
C ARG A 210 16.80 -4.50 5.65
N PRO A 211 18.11 -4.60 5.40
CA PRO A 211 19.09 -4.68 6.47
C PRO A 211 18.95 -3.47 7.39
N GLY A 212 18.97 -3.70 8.70
CA GLY A 212 18.87 -2.64 9.69
C GLY A 212 19.62 -3.02 10.95
N VAL A 213 20.24 -2.03 11.58
CA VAL A 213 20.86 -2.21 12.89
C VAL A 213 19.76 -2.24 13.96
N ARG A 214 19.97 -3.06 14.99
CA ARG A 214 19.10 -3.11 16.17
C ARG A 214 19.95 -2.93 17.43
N PRO A 215 19.38 -2.41 18.52
CA PRO A 215 20.14 -2.16 19.75
C PRO A 215 20.73 -3.42 20.40
N ARG A 216 20.12 -4.60 20.17
CA ARG A 216 20.54 -5.88 20.75
C ARG A 216 20.84 -6.90 19.65
N PRO A 217 21.73 -7.89 19.85
CA PRO A 217 21.97 -8.97 18.91
C PRO A 217 20.74 -9.84 18.65
N GLY A 218 20.63 -10.42 17.46
CA GLY A 218 19.48 -11.27 17.08
C GLY A 218 19.26 -12.47 18.00
N ALA A 219 20.35 -13.12 18.45
CA ALA A 219 20.28 -14.24 19.37
C ALA A 219 19.63 -13.87 20.71
N GLU A 220 19.98 -12.71 21.28
CA GLU A 220 19.41 -12.24 22.54
C GLU A 220 17.92 -11.96 22.41
N ARG A 221 17.51 -11.30 21.31
CA ARG A 221 16.10 -10.99 21.03
C ARG A 221 15.28 -12.28 20.82
N ALA A 222 15.82 -13.24 20.10
CA ALA A 222 15.18 -14.53 19.87
C ALA A 222 14.98 -15.32 21.16
N VAL A 223 16.00 -15.37 22.03
CA VAL A 223 15.91 -16.04 23.34
C VAL A 223 14.93 -15.33 24.27
N ALA A 224 14.96 -14.00 24.32
CA ALA A 224 14.02 -13.22 25.11
C ALA A 224 12.57 -13.48 24.68
N MET A 225 12.31 -13.52 23.36
CA MET A 225 11.01 -13.85 22.80
C MET A 225 10.57 -15.29 23.15
N LEU A 226 11.48 -16.27 23.09
CA LEU A 226 11.19 -17.65 23.47
C LEU A 226 10.80 -17.74 24.95
N ILE A 227 11.55 -17.07 25.84
CA ILE A 227 11.26 -17.04 27.27
C ILE A 227 9.87 -16.44 27.54
N ALA A 228 9.56 -15.29 26.91
CA ALA A 228 8.24 -14.66 27.02
C ALA A 228 7.12 -15.62 26.57
N ARG A 229 7.30 -16.27 25.41
CA ARG A 229 6.35 -17.27 24.90
C ARG A 229 6.13 -18.43 25.87
N MET A 230 7.21 -18.98 26.45
CA MET A 230 7.14 -20.09 27.42
C MET A 230 6.42 -19.70 28.72
N ARG A 231 6.43 -18.40 29.06
CA ARG A 231 5.74 -17.86 30.24
C ARG A 231 4.31 -17.41 29.98
N GLY A 232 3.84 -17.45 28.72
CA GLY A 232 2.56 -16.88 28.33
C GLY A 232 2.54 -15.34 28.36
N GLU A 233 3.70 -14.69 28.35
CA GLU A 233 3.82 -13.24 28.30
C GLU A 233 3.64 -12.74 26.85
N PRO A 234 3.13 -11.50 26.65
CA PRO A 234 3.06 -10.90 25.33
C PRO A 234 4.44 -10.80 24.69
N PHE A 235 4.55 -11.25 23.44
CA PHE A 235 5.76 -11.12 22.64
C PHE A 235 5.41 -10.73 21.21
N ARG A 236 6.38 -10.14 20.50
CA ARG A 236 6.25 -9.77 19.10
C ARG A 236 7.28 -10.54 18.29
N THR A 237 6.82 -11.25 17.27
CA THR A 237 7.72 -11.90 16.32
C THR A 237 8.34 -10.88 15.35
N GLU A 238 9.64 -10.99 15.13
CA GLU A 238 10.36 -10.25 14.08
C GLU A 238 10.16 -10.89 12.70
N LEU A 239 9.67 -12.13 12.67
CA LEU A 239 9.33 -12.90 11.48
C LEU A 239 7.86 -13.31 11.59
N PRO A 240 6.91 -12.41 11.31
CA PRO A 240 5.50 -12.78 11.26
C PRO A 240 5.31 -13.86 10.19
N VAL A 241 4.72 -14.97 10.61
CA VAL A 241 4.18 -16.00 9.72
C VAL A 241 2.68 -15.77 9.70
N GLU A 242 2.11 -15.60 8.51
CA GLU A 242 0.65 -15.46 8.37
C GLU A 242 -0.02 -16.74 8.88
N PRO A 243 -0.96 -16.63 9.84
CA PRO A 243 -1.66 -17.79 10.36
C PRO A 243 -2.55 -18.38 9.27
N TYR A 244 -2.56 -19.71 9.16
CA TYR A 244 -3.56 -20.39 8.35
C TYR A 244 -4.93 -20.24 9.02
N GLU A 245 -5.90 -19.72 8.28
CA GLU A 245 -7.28 -19.72 8.74
C GLU A 245 -7.84 -21.15 8.66
N ALA A 246 -8.22 -21.69 9.83
CA ALA A 246 -8.93 -22.95 9.89
C ALA A 246 -10.43 -22.67 9.75
N VAL A 247 -11.00 -22.97 8.58
CA VAL A 247 -12.44 -22.83 8.34
C VAL A 247 -13.11 -24.18 8.60
N SER A 248 -14.15 -24.18 9.44
CA SER A 248 -14.96 -25.38 9.67
C SER A 248 -15.63 -25.84 8.37
N PRO A 249 -15.51 -27.13 7.98
CA PRO A 249 -16.20 -27.65 6.81
C PRO A 249 -17.71 -27.42 6.90
N ALA A 250 -18.34 -27.09 5.76
CA ALA A 250 -19.79 -27.00 5.67
C ALA A 250 -20.43 -28.39 5.98
N PRO A 251 -21.65 -28.43 6.53
CA PRO A 251 -22.38 -29.68 6.72
C PRO A 251 -22.52 -30.48 5.42
N ALA A 252 -22.60 -31.81 5.52
CA ALA A 252 -22.78 -32.68 4.37
C ALA A 252 -24.07 -32.35 3.62
N LEU A 253 -24.01 -32.32 2.29
CA LEU A 253 -25.19 -32.14 1.44
C LEU A 253 -26.06 -33.41 1.50
N PRO A 254 -27.38 -33.28 1.73
CA PRO A 254 -28.27 -34.44 1.90
C PRO A 254 -28.53 -35.22 0.60
N ASP A 255 -28.45 -34.55 -0.55
CA ASP A 255 -28.66 -35.16 -1.87
C ASP A 255 -27.74 -34.50 -2.92
N LEU A 256 -26.70 -35.23 -3.32
CA LEU A 256 -25.75 -34.77 -4.33
C LEU A 256 -26.33 -34.81 -5.76
N ALA A 257 -27.30 -35.69 -6.04
CA ALA A 257 -27.84 -35.87 -7.39
C ALA A 257 -28.67 -34.68 -7.86
N ARG A 258 -29.17 -33.86 -6.91
CA ARG A 258 -29.95 -32.65 -7.17
C ARG A 258 -29.18 -31.36 -6.89
N ALA A 259 -27.97 -31.45 -6.35
CA ALA A 259 -27.17 -30.29 -6.01
C ALA A 259 -26.45 -29.72 -7.24
N THR A 260 -26.51 -28.40 -7.41
CA THR A 260 -25.57 -27.69 -8.29
C THR A 260 -24.41 -27.22 -7.43
N ILE A 261 -23.23 -27.79 -7.64
CA ILE A 261 -22.04 -27.50 -6.85
C ILE A 261 -21.08 -26.65 -7.68
N ALA A 262 -20.80 -25.44 -7.20
CA ALA A 262 -19.71 -24.62 -7.71
C ALA A 262 -18.48 -24.81 -6.82
N VAL A 263 -17.37 -25.25 -7.41
CA VAL A 263 -16.08 -25.33 -6.73
C VAL A 263 -15.31 -24.06 -7.06
N VAL A 264 -15.14 -23.19 -6.07
CA VAL A 264 -14.31 -21.99 -6.18
C VAL A 264 -13.13 -22.17 -5.26
N THR A 265 -11.92 -22.18 -5.83
CA THR A 265 -10.68 -22.20 -5.06
C THR A 265 -9.82 -21.02 -5.44
N THR A 266 -9.27 -20.34 -4.43
CA THR A 266 -8.31 -19.24 -4.59
C THR A 266 -6.88 -19.65 -4.24
N GLY A 267 -6.64 -20.96 -3.98
CA GLY A 267 -5.33 -21.47 -3.58
C GLY A 267 -5.15 -22.99 -3.73
N ALA A 268 -3.97 -23.49 -3.34
CA ALA A 268 -3.68 -24.92 -3.34
C ALA A 268 -4.32 -25.60 -2.10
N ILE A 269 -5.08 -26.67 -2.34
CA ILE A 269 -5.59 -27.53 -1.27
C ILE A 269 -4.41 -28.37 -0.79
N VAL A 270 -3.95 -28.15 0.45
CA VAL A 270 -2.92 -28.99 1.06
C VAL A 270 -3.64 -30.18 1.70
N PRO A 271 -3.47 -31.42 1.21
CA PRO A 271 -4.06 -32.58 1.85
C PRO A 271 -3.47 -32.73 3.26
N THR A 272 -4.33 -33.06 4.22
CA THR A 272 -3.90 -33.40 5.58
C THR A 272 -3.09 -34.70 5.50
N GLY A 273 -1.76 -34.58 5.59
CA GLY A 273 -0.81 -35.69 5.67
C GLY A 273 -0.15 -35.72 7.04
#